data_AF-A0A964I5E9-F1
#
_entry.id   AF-A0A964I5E9-F1
#
_cell.length_a   1.000
_cell.length_b   1.000
_cell.length_c   1.000
_cell.angle_alpha   90.00
_cell.angle_beta   90.00
_cell.angle_gamma   90.00
#
_symmetry.space_group_name_H-M   'P 1'
#
loop_
_entity.id
_entity.type
_entity.pdbx_description
1 polymer ?
#
loop_
_entity_poly.entity_id
_entity_poly.type
_entity_poly.pdbx_seq_one_letter_code
_entity_poly.pdbx_strand_id
1 'polypeptide(L)' 'MDSRQLLAEALRLSDEERAALAGELIQSLEHEIDAEAEAAWSAEIRARLDRVDAGTATTVPWSEARRRIHAAAQRGSRP' A
#
# COMPACT_ATOMS: atom_id res chain seq x y z
N MET A 1 -28.95 -9.00 10.65
CA MET A 1 -28.51 -9.29 9.28
C MET A 1 -27.20 -10.05 9.39
N ASP A 2 -27.10 -11.24 8.82
CA ASP A 2 -25.84 -12.02 8.82
C ASP A 2 -24.87 -11.49 7.75
N SER A 3 -23.58 -11.72 7.94
CA SER A 3 -22.48 -11.40 7.01
C SER A 3 -22.75 -11.84 5.57
N ARG A 4 -23.32 -13.03 5.36
CA ARG A 4 -23.70 -13.51 4.01
C ARG A 4 -24.83 -12.69 3.39
N GLN A 5 -25.79 -12.25 4.19
CA GLN A 5 -26.89 -11.41 3.72
C GLN A 5 -26.38 -10.01 3.37
N LEU A 6 -25.49 -9.44 4.19
CA LEU A 6 -24.88 -8.14 3.92
C LEU A 6 -24.00 -8.18 2.65
N LEU A 7 -23.22 -9.26 2.46
CA LEU A 7 -22.45 -9.46 1.23
C LEU A 7 -23.37 -9.56 0.00
N ALA A 8 -24.48 -10.30 0.11
CA ALA A 8 -25.42 -10.44 -0.99
C ALA A 8 -26.01 -9.08 -1.40
N GLU A 9 -26.33 -8.20 -0.44
CA GLU A 9 -26.80 -6.84 -0.72
C GLU A 9 -25.70 -5.94 -1.28
N ALA A 10 -24.49 -5.98 -0.74
CA ALA A 10 -23.36 -5.21 -1.25
C ALA A 10 -23.04 -5.58 -2.71
N LEU A 11 -23.18 -6.85 -3.09
CA LEU A 11 -22.97 -7.29 -4.47
C LEU A 11 -24.04 -6.80 -5.47
N ARG A 12 -25.15 -6.21 -4.99
CA ARG A 12 -26.17 -5.58 -5.87
C ARG A 12 -25.82 -4.14 -6.23
N LEU A 13 -24.88 -3.52 -5.53
CA LEU A 13 -24.42 -2.15 -5.79
C LEU A 13 -23.61 -2.09 -7.10
N SER A 14 -23.47 -0.89 -7.66
CA SER A 14 -22.57 -0.65 -8.79
C SER A 14 -21.11 -0.92 -8.43
N ASP A 15 -20.26 -1.13 -9.44
CA ASP A 15 -18.84 -1.39 -9.23
C ASP A 15 -18.15 -0.28 -8.42
N GLU A 16 -18.53 0.98 -8.66
CA GLU A 16 -18.02 2.15 -7.96
C GLU A 16 -18.43 2.16 -6.48
N GLU A 17 -19.71 1.93 -6.19
CA GLU A 17 -20.23 1.87 -4.82
C GLU A 17 -19.63 0.69 -4.03
N ARG A 18 -19.41 -0.46 -4.68
CA ARG A 18 -18.73 -1.59 -4.04
C ARG A 18 -17.28 -1.27 -3.72
N ALA A 19 -16.57 -0.59 -4.63
CA ALA A 19 -15.20 -0.17 -4.40
C ALA A 19 -15.09 0.81 -3.23
N ALA A 20 -16.01 1.79 -3.16
CA ALA A 20 -16.10 2.73 -2.06
C ALA A 20 -16.38 2.02 -0.72
N LEU A 21 -17.38 1.13 -0.67
CA LEU A 21 -17.72 0.36 0.52
C LEU A 21 -16.56 -0.54 0.99
N ALA A 22 -15.87 -1.20 0.05
CA ALA A 22 -14.71 -1.99 0.38
C ALA A 22 -13.58 -1.14 0.98
N GLY A 23 -13.36 0.08 0.45
CA GLY A 23 -12.39 1.03 0.99
C GLY A 23 -12.69 1.42 2.44
N GLU A 24 -13.92 1.81 2.74
CA GLU A 24 -14.37 2.15 4.10
C GLU A 24 -14.21 0.96 5.08
N LEU A 25 -14.55 -0.25 4.63
CA LEU A 25 -14.40 -1.45 5.43
C LEU A 25 -12.92 -1.76 5.72
N ILE A 26 -12.05 -1.65 4.71
CA ILE A 26 -10.60 -1.83 4.90
C ILE A 26 -10.05 -0.79 5.86
N GLN A 27 -10.43 0.48 5.70
CA GLN A 27 -10.01 1.56 6.58
C GLN A 27 -10.49 1.33 8.03
N SER A 28 -11.68 0.76 8.22
CA SER A 28 -12.16 0.41 9.56
C SER A 28 -11.36 -0.70 10.25
N LEU A 29 -10.62 -1.51 9.48
CA LEU A 29 -9.75 -2.58 9.96
C LEU A 29 -8.31 -2.11 10.17
N GLU A 30 -7.92 -0.97 9.60
CA GLU A 30 -6.65 -0.32 9.91
C GLU A 30 -6.72 0.18 11.37
N HIS A 31 -6.08 -0.58 12.27
CA HIS A 31 -5.94 -0.18 13.66
C HIS A 31 -4.91 0.95 13.78
N GLU A 32 -4.84 1.59 14.95
CA GLU A 32 -3.87 2.65 15.25
C GLU A 32 -2.48 2.30 14.70
N ILE A 33 -1.89 3.29 14.03
CA ILE A 33 -0.53 3.22 13.49
C ILE A 33 0.37 2.72 14.62
N ASP A 34 1.02 1.57 14.42
CA ASP A 34 2.04 1.08 15.34
C ASP A 34 3.15 2.13 15.41
N ALA A 35 3.18 2.89 16.50
CA ALA A 35 4.09 4.00 16.70
C ALA A 35 5.55 3.55 16.65
N GLU A 36 5.84 2.31 17.05
CA GLU A 36 7.18 1.74 16.95
C GLU A 36 7.52 1.44 15.48
N ALA A 37 6.57 0.88 14.72
CA ALA A 37 6.75 0.68 13.29
C ALA A 37 7.00 2.02 12.57
N GLU A 38 6.21 3.05 12.85
CA GLU A 38 6.36 4.39 12.25
C GLU A 38 7.71 5.03 12.63
N ALA A 39 8.13 4.90 13.88
CA ALA A 39 9.44 5.38 14.34
C ALA A 39 10.59 4.64 13.63
N ALA A 40 10.49 3.32 13.48
CA ALA A 40 11.46 2.50 12.77
C ALA A 40 11.54 2.85 11.27
N TRP A 41 10.40 3.08 10.60
CA TRP A 41 10.33 3.54 9.21
C TRP A 41 10.96 4.91 9.05
N SER A 42 10.64 5.86 9.94
CA SER A 42 11.24 7.18 9.96
C SER A 42 12.75 7.14 10.15
N ALA A 43 13.26 6.26 11.01
CA ALA A 43 14.69 6.05 11.21
C ALA A 43 15.38 5.49 9.96
N GLU A 44 14.79 4.49 9.30
CA GLU A 44 15.32 3.89 8.08
C GLU A 44 15.33 4.88 6.91
N ILE A 45 14.30 5.72 6.76
CA ILE A 45 14.27 6.77 5.74
C ILE A 45 15.45 7.74 5.93
N ARG A 46 15.67 8.21 7.16
CA ARG A 46 16.82 9.08 7.49
C ARG A 46 18.14 8.40 7.16
N ALA A 47 18.33 7.16 7.59
CA ALA A 47 19.55 6.39 7.30
C ALA A 47 19.78 6.15 5.78
N ARG A 48 18.71 6.04 4.98
CA ARG A 48 18.82 5.95 3.51
C ARG A 48 19.22 7.27 2.88
N LEU A 49 18.66 8.39 3.34
CA LEU A 49 19.04 9.72 2.87
C LEU A 49 20.51 10.00 3.18
N ASP A 50 20.96 9.73 4.40
CA ASP A 50 22.36 9.93 4.80
C ASP A 50 23.32 9.13 3.92
N ARG A 51 22.97 7.88 3.55
CA ARG A 51 23.80 7.07 2.63
C ARG A 51 23.85 7.65 1.22
N VAL A 52 22.74 8.22 0.74
CA VAL A 52 22.68 8.88 -0.58
C VAL A 52 23.53 10.15 -0.55
N ASP A 53 23.36 10.99 0.46
CA ASP A 53 24.11 12.25 0.62
C ASP A 53 25.61 12.01 0.80
N ALA A 54 25.99 10.95 1.53
CA ALA A 54 27.37 10.51 1.67
C ALA A 54 27.94 9.83 0.40
N GLY A 55 27.13 9.61 -0.63
CA GLY A 55 27.56 8.92 -1.86
C GLY A 55 27.88 7.44 -1.68
N THR A 56 27.45 6.82 -0.58
CA THR A 56 27.71 5.41 -0.25
C THR A 56 26.58 4.48 -0.69
N ALA A 57 25.42 5.04 -1.06
CA ALA A 57 24.31 4.29 -1.60
C ALA A 57 24.55 3.88 -3.06
N THR A 58 24.35 2.61 -3.37
CA THR A 58 24.22 2.15 -4.76
C THR A 58 22.88 2.61 -5.32
N THR A 59 22.91 3.59 -6.23
CA THR A 59 21.71 4.12 -6.87
C THR A 59 21.54 3.56 -8.29
N VAL A 60 20.32 3.67 -8.82
CA VAL A 60 20.04 3.39 -10.23
C VAL A 60 19.34 4.61 -10.84
N PRO A 61 19.44 4.83 -12.16
CA PRO A 61 18.70 5.89 -12.82
C PRO A 61 17.20 5.77 -12.57
N TRP A 62 16.49 6.91 -12.46
CA TRP A 62 15.04 6.92 -12.24
C TRP A 62 14.27 6.11 -13.30
N SER A 63 14.71 6.15 -14.55
CA SER A 63 14.10 5.37 -15.64
C SER A 63 14.14 3.86 -15.40
N GLU A 64 15.21 3.34 -14.77
CA GLU A 64 15.38 1.95 -14.36
C GLU A 64 14.44 1.63 -13.18
N ALA A 65 14.47 2.46 -12.13
CA ALA A 65 13.64 2.28 -10.94
C ALA A 65 12.14 2.24 -11.30
N ARG A 66 11.68 3.21 -12.10
CA ARG A 66 10.29 3.30 -12.55
C ARG A 66 9.84 2.04 -13.30
N ARG A 67 10.67 1.51 -14.21
CA ARG A 67 10.35 0.25 -14.92
C ARG A 67 10.18 -0.91 -13.95
N ARG A 68 11.08 -1.04 -12.96
CA ARG A 68 11.02 -2.13 -11.96
C ARG A 68 9.77 -2.03 -11.07
N ILE A 69 9.40 -0.82 -10.63
CA ILE A 69 8.19 -0.57 -9.83
C ILE A 69 6.94 -0.98 -10.60
N HIS A 70 6.77 -0.52 -11.84
CA HIS A 70 5.62 -0.91 -12.66
C HIS A 70 5.57 -2.41 -12.95
N ALA A 71 6.73 -3.05 -13.18
CA ALA A 71 6.79 -4.50 -13.37
C ALA A 71 6.39 -5.26 -12.10
N ALA A 72 6.74 -4.76 -10.91
CA ALA A 72 6.36 -5.37 -9.63
C ALA A 72 4.86 -5.23 -9.37
N ALA A 73 4.27 -4.05 -9.60
CA ALA A 73 2.84 -3.82 -9.46
C ALA A 73 2.01 -4.75 -10.35
N GLN A 74 2.44 -4.98 -11.60
CA GLN A 74 1.77 -5.90 -12.52
C GLN A 74 1.80 -7.37 -12.08
N ARG A 75 2.81 -7.79 -11.29
CA ARG A 75 2.91 -9.16 -10.77
C ARG A 75 1.94 -9.44 -9.62
N GLY A 76 1.62 -8.42 -8.81
CA GLY A 76 0.63 -8.51 -7.72
C GLY A 76 -0.83 -8.50 -8.20
N SER A 77 -1.09 -8.15 -9.46
CA SER A 77 -2.43 -8.08 -10.07
C SER A 77 -2.84 -9.31 -10.87
N ARG A 78 -2.05 -10.41 -10.90
CA ARG A 78 -2.49 -11.67 -11.52
C ARG A 78 -3.27 -12.51 -10.49
N PRO A 79 -4.53 -12.91 -10.77
CA PRO A 79 -5.26 -13.86 -9.93
C PRO A 79 -4.61 -15.25 -9.93
#